data_AF-A0A815M119-F1
#
_entry.id   AF-A0A815M119-F1
#
_cell.length_a   1.000
_cell.length_b   1.000
_cell.length_c   1.000
_cell.angle_alpha   90.00
_cell.angle_beta   90.00
_cell.angle_gamma   90.00
#
_symmetry.space_group_name_H-M   'P 1'
#
loop_
_entity.id
_entity.type
_entity.pdbx_description
1 polymer ?
#
loop_
_entity_poly.entity_id
_entity_poly.type
_entity_poly.pdbx_seq_one_letter_code
_entity_poly.pdbx_strand_id
1 'polypeptide(L)'
;MMVSAFFWIALTCCFQIISGNEPAIIHTNLGDIQGYETDMARVFYGIPFAQPPVDTLRWQPSVPVGKWAPQVLNATIPAPACPQSPSCTPSIVCPTITLKRFPPDKSGDQRSLLSSIATEWVFVCSTRVFARKTPSYSYVFRYPLDFNAWENMSYCNNHACHAVELPFLFETAWPNTTDTGRWLSKSMATYWTNFAKTQDPNKPEIVRVEWPRTIIGNEKYIYFQNPIQIEANYMKDDCDFWDTIGYKVHDF
;
A
#
# COMPACT_ATOMS: atom_id res chain seq x y z
N MET A 1 -21.55 48.38 64.69
CA MET A 1 -22.40 47.71 63.67
C MET A 1 -21.78 48.09 62.31
N MET A 2 -21.18 47.19 61.51
CA MET A 2 -21.78 46.03 60.80
C MET A 2 -23.02 46.45 60.00
N VAL A 3 -23.19 46.21 58.69
CA VAL A 3 -22.35 45.60 57.61
C VAL A 3 -22.60 46.47 56.33
N SER A 4 -21.99 46.35 55.14
CA SER A 4 -21.16 45.32 54.50
C SER A 4 -20.24 45.92 53.41
N ALA A 5 -19.41 45.09 52.76
CA ALA A 5 -18.69 45.41 51.52
C ALA A 5 -19.15 44.47 50.39
N PHE A 6 -19.63 45.02 49.27
CA PHE A 6 -19.97 44.23 48.08
C PHE A 6 -18.77 44.11 47.15
N PHE A 7 -18.10 42.96 47.20
CA PHE A 7 -17.06 42.57 46.25
C PHE A 7 -17.64 42.45 44.84
N TRP A 8 -17.17 43.27 43.91
CA TRP A 8 -17.31 43.00 42.48
C TRP A 8 -16.27 41.94 42.07
N ILE A 9 -16.70 40.69 42.00
CA ILE A 9 -15.91 39.63 41.37
C ILE A 9 -16.00 39.86 39.86
N ALA A 10 -14.96 40.46 39.28
CA ALA A 10 -14.78 40.48 37.84
C ALA A 10 -14.62 39.03 37.36
N LEU A 11 -15.65 38.50 36.70
CA LEU A 11 -15.61 37.18 36.10
C LEU A 11 -14.73 37.27 34.85
N THR A 12 -13.42 37.14 35.03
CA THR A 12 -12.45 37.03 33.94
C THR A 12 -12.67 35.71 33.22
N CYS A 13 -13.66 35.70 32.33
CA CYS A 13 -13.95 34.58 31.45
C CYS A 13 -12.84 34.54 30.40
N CYS A 14 -11.69 33.96 30.79
CA CYS A 14 -10.67 33.52 29.87
C CYS A 14 -11.32 32.47 28.97
N PHE A 15 -11.85 32.92 27.83
CA PHE A 15 -11.90 32.10 26.63
C PHE A 15 -10.48 31.60 26.41
N GLN A 16 -10.23 30.34 26.80
CA GLN A 16 -9.12 29.60 26.22
C GLN A 16 -9.49 29.41 24.75
N ILE A 17 -9.02 30.34 23.93
CA ILE A 17 -8.88 30.12 22.50
C ILE A 17 -8.02 28.85 22.41
N ILE A 18 -8.63 27.77 21.96
CA ILE A 18 -7.90 26.55 21.59
C ILE A 18 -6.91 27.02 20.52
N SER A 19 -5.61 26.95 20.82
CA SER A 19 -4.55 27.37 19.91
C SER A 19 -4.51 26.40 18.73
N GLY A 20 -5.34 26.65 17.73
CA GLY A 20 -5.06 26.20 16.37
C GLY A 20 -3.74 26.82 15.96
N ASN A 21 -2.85 26.00 15.39
CA ASN A 21 -1.55 26.45 14.91
C ASN A 21 -1.69 27.70 14.04
N GLU A 22 -0.92 28.75 14.33
CA GLU A 22 -0.98 30.01 13.61
C GLU A 22 -0.78 29.79 12.09
N PRO A 23 -1.59 30.42 11.22
CA PRO A 23 -1.53 30.19 9.79
C PRO A 23 -0.25 30.79 9.19
N ALA A 24 0.65 29.90 8.74
CA ALA A 24 1.91 30.30 8.13
C ALA A 24 1.72 30.55 6.63
N ILE A 25 1.63 31.82 6.22
CA ILE A 25 1.57 32.20 4.79
C ILE A 25 2.98 32.43 4.25
N ILE A 26 3.28 31.87 3.08
CA ILE A 26 4.48 32.20 2.29
C ILE A 26 4.10 32.68 0.89
N HIS A 27 4.75 33.76 0.45
CA HIS A 27 4.54 34.37 -0.85
C HIS A 27 5.51 33.78 -1.89
N THR A 28 5.00 33.34 -3.04
CA THR A 28 5.82 32.79 -4.13
C THR A 28 5.47 33.44 -5.48
N ASN A 29 6.33 33.24 -6.48
CA ASN A 29 6.06 33.68 -7.86
C ASN A 29 4.86 32.97 -8.53
N LEU A 30 4.40 31.86 -7.98
CA LEU A 30 3.23 31.09 -8.42
C LEU A 30 1.94 31.46 -7.66
N GLY A 31 2.06 32.17 -6.54
CA GLY A 31 0.97 32.56 -5.65
C GLY A 31 1.31 32.28 -4.18
N ASP A 32 0.39 32.56 -3.28
CA ASP A 32 0.58 32.36 -1.85
C ASP A 32 0.32 30.90 -1.46
N ILE A 33 1.02 30.40 -0.45
CA ILE A 33 0.81 29.06 0.12
C ILE A 33 0.54 29.19 1.62
N GLN A 34 -0.52 28.54 2.10
CA GLN A 34 -0.89 28.47 3.51
C GLN A 34 -0.45 27.13 4.10
N GLY A 35 0.53 27.16 4.98
CA GLY A 35 0.86 26.08 5.91
C GLY A 35 0.44 26.43 7.33
N TYR A 36 1.07 25.79 8.31
CA TYR A 36 0.90 26.08 9.73
C TYR A 36 2.24 26.04 10.47
N GLU A 37 2.34 26.74 11.59
CA GLU A 37 3.54 26.72 12.44
C GLU A 37 3.42 25.72 13.60
N THR A 38 4.55 25.19 14.05
CA THR A 38 4.70 24.33 15.23
C THR A 38 5.90 24.82 16.02
N ASP A 39 6.02 24.40 17.29
CA ASP A 39 7.15 24.75 18.17
C ASP A 39 8.55 24.44 17.58
N MET A 40 8.64 23.59 16.55
CA MET A 40 9.89 23.17 15.91
C MET A 40 10.06 23.64 14.46
N ALA A 41 8.97 23.87 13.72
CA ALA A 41 9.01 24.10 12.28
C ALA A 41 7.70 24.71 11.72
N ARG A 42 7.82 25.42 10.60
CA ARG A 42 6.69 25.72 9.70
C ARG A 42 6.49 24.55 8.74
N VAL A 43 5.26 24.08 8.63
CA VAL A 43 4.89 22.84 7.91
C VAL A 43 4.01 23.19 6.71
N PHE A 44 4.38 22.65 5.55
CA PHE A 44 3.64 22.78 4.29
C PHE A 44 3.62 21.42 3.58
N TYR A 45 2.42 20.88 3.39
CA TYR A 45 2.15 19.62 2.71
C TYR A 45 1.61 19.82 1.29
N GLY A 46 1.71 18.78 0.45
CA GLY A 46 0.99 18.73 -0.82
C GLY A 46 1.41 19.76 -1.88
N ILE A 47 2.48 20.54 -1.66
CA ILE A 47 3.00 21.48 -2.67
C ILE A 47 3.43 20.68 -3.91
N PRO A 48 2.82 20.90 -5.08
CA PRO A 48 3.11 20.10 -6.26
C PRO A 48 4.42 20.54 -6.93
N PHE A 49 5.34 19.60 -7.14
CA PHE A 49 6.60 19.82 -7.86
C PHE A 49 6.37 20.04 -9.38
N ALA A 50 5.43 19.29 -9.95
CA ALA A 50 5.12 19.25 -11.38
C ALA A 50 3.62 18.94 -11.57
N GLN A 51 3.12 19.08 -12.81
CA GLN A 51 1.79 18.60 -13.16
C GLN A 51 1.67 17.08 -12.92
N PRO A 52 0.49 16.57 -12.52
CA PRO A 52 0.32 15.14 -12.30
C PRO A 52 0.69 14.30 -13.54
N PRO A 53 1.51 13.24 -13.43
CA PRO A 53 1.94 12.41 -14.56
C PRO A 53 0.85 11.40 -14.95
N VAL A 54 -0.33 11.92 -15.29
CA VAL A 54 -1.52 11.17 -15.70
C VAL A 54 -1.78 11.34 -17.21
N ASP A 55 -2.61 10.47 -17.77
CA ASP A 55 -3.01 10.50 -19.18
C ASP A 55 -1.81 10.65 -20.14
N THR A 56 -1.77 11.70 -20.96
CA THR A 56 -0.69 11.97 -21.92
C THR A 56 0.64 12.39 -21.28
N LEU A 57 0.65 12.70 -19.97
CA LEU A 57 1.86 13.01 -19.20
C LEU A 57 2.49 11.75 -18.55
N ARG A 58 1.88 10.57 -18.68
CA ARG A 58 2.50 9.31 -18.23
C ARG A 58 3.82 9.09 -18.98
N TRP A 59 4.89 8.84 -18.22
CA TRP A 59 6.25 8.62 -18.73
C TRP A 59 6.83 9.76 -19.59
N GLN A 60 6.34 10.99 -19.40
CA GLN A 60 6.92 12.20 -20.00
C GLN A 60 7.86 12.93 -19.02
N PRO A 61 8.75 13.81 -19.50
CA PRO A 61 9.49 14.75 -18.65
C PRO A 61 8.55 15.60 -17.79
N SER A 62 8.99 15.97 -16.59
CA SER A 62 8.17 16.75 -15.64
C SER A 62 7.77 18.11 -16.19
N VAL A 63 6.47 18.35 -16.34
CA VAL A 63 5.92 19.64 -16.78
C VAL A 63 5.71 20.55 -15.57
N PRO A 64 6.21 21.80 -15.57
CA PRO A 64 5.98 22.75 -14.48
C PRO A 64 4.50 23.01 -14.20
N VAL A 65 4.16 23.19 -12.92
CA VAL A 65 2.81 23.61 -12.52
C VAL A 65 2.51 25.04 -12.97
N GLY A 66 1.23 25.31 -13.23
CA GLY A 66 0.74 26.67 -13.45
C GLY A 66 0.74 27.49 -12.15
N LYS A 67 0.49 28.79 -12.28
CA LYS A 67 0.23 29.65 -11.11
C LYS A 67 -1.10 29.27 -10.46
N TRP A 68 -1.14 29.23 -9.14
CA TRP A 68 -2.37 29.15 -8.36
C TRP A 68 -2.85 30.53 -7.87
N ALA A 69 -2.06 31.60 -8.06
CA ALA A 69 -2.54 32.97 -7.88
C ALA A 69 -3.76 33.27 -8.79
N PRO A 70 -4.79 34.00 -8.32
CA PRO A 70 -4.85 34.71 -7.03
C PRO A 70 -5.33 33.88 -5.84
N GLN A 71 -5.59 32.58 -6.01
CA GLN A 71 -5.93 31.70 -4.89
C GLN A 71 -4.70 31.43 -3.99
N VAL A 72 -4.95 31.13 -2.72
CA VAL A 72 -3.94 30.62 -1.79
C VAL A 72 -3.93 29.09 -1.87
N LEU A 73 -2.78 28.48 -2.09
CA LEU A 73 -2.63 27.03 -2.05
C LEU A 73 -2.71 26.54 -0.60
N ASN A 74 -3.74 25.79 -0.24
CA ASN A 74 -3.84 25.18 1.08
C ASN A 74 -2.88 23.98 1.20
N ALA A 75 -1.81 24.16 1.96
CA ALA A 75 -0.78 23.19 2.27
C ALA A 75 -0.84 22.71 3.74
N THR A 76 -1.98 22.86 4.41
CA THR A 76 -2.17 22.34 5.79
C THR A 76 -2.54 20.86 5.83
N ILE A 77 -2.88 20.25 4.69
CA ILE A 77 -3.40 18.88 4.58
C ILE A 77 -2.39 17.98 3.84
N PRO A 78 -1.98 16.83 4.41
CA PRO A 78 -1.20 15.82 3.69
C PRO A 78 -1.88 15.38 2.39
N ALA A 79 -1.09 15.23 1.32
CA ALA A 79 -1.58 14.59 0.10
C ALA A 79 -1.87 13.09 0.36
N PRO A 80 -2.77 12.45 -0.41
CA PRO A 80 -3.07 11.02 -0.24
C PRO A 80 -1.81 10.15 -0.25
N ALA A 81 -1.54 9.49 0.87
CA ALA A 81 -0.44 8.56 1.01
C ALA A 81 -0.81 7.18 0.44
N CYS A 82 0.18 6.39 0.06
CA CYS A 82 -0.03 4.96 -0.20
C CYS A 82 -0.61 4.30 1.06
N PRO A 83 -1.56 3.35 0.95
CA PRO A 83 -2.14 2.66 2.09
C PRO A 83 -1.10 1.74 2.76
N GLN A 84 -0.33 2.32 3.67
CA GLN A 84 0.62 1.65 4.53
C GLN A 84 0.14 1.85 5.97
N SER A 85 -0.11 0.76 6.69
CA SER A 85 -0.42 0.84 8.13
C SER A 85 0.75 1.54 8.83
N PRO A 86 0.52 2.60 9.64
CA PRO A 86 1.59 3.24 10.43
C PRO A 86 2.25 2.31 11.46
N SER A 87 1.74 1.09 11.61
CA SER A 87 2.32 0.06 12.46
C SER A 87 2.31 -1.31 11.78
N CYS A 88 3.51 -1.78 11.44
CA CYS A 88 3.81 -3.22 11.28
C CYS A 88 4.05 -3.88 12.65
N THR A 89 3.26 -3.53 13.67
CA THR A 89 3.14 -4.34 14.88
C THR A 89 1.93 -5.23 14.70
N PRO A 90 2.11 -6.56 14.53
CA PRO A 90 1.03 -7.50 14.69
C PRO A 90 0.66 -7.53 16.18
N SER A 91 -0.14 -6.55 16.60
CA SER A 91 -1.07 -6.75 17.72
C SER A 91 -2.13 -7.74 17.25
N ILE A 92 -1.70 -8.99 17.00
CA ILE A 92 -2.56 -10.15 16.87
C ILE A 92 -3.08 -10.40 18.29
N VAL A 93 -4.05 -9.58 18.67
CA VAL A 93 -5.03 -9.91 19.71
C VAL A 93 -5.87 -11.02 19.09
N CYS A 94 -5.30 -12.23 19.08
CA CYS A 94 -5.83 -13.39 18.40
C CYS A 94 -7.26 -13.64 18.90
N PRO A 95 -8.30 -13.38 18.09
CA PRO A 95 -9.66 -13.69 18.50
C PRO A 95 -9.76 -15.19 18.78
N THR A 96 -10.65 -15.60 19.69
CA THR A 96 -10.81 -17.03 20.03
C THR A 96 -11.12 -17.90 18.80
N ILE A 97 -11.69 -17.31 17.74
CA ILE A 97 -11.93 -18.03 16.47
C ILE A 97 -10.63 -18.32 15.70
N THR A 98 -9.63 -17.44 15.75
CA THR A 98 -8.30 -17.68 15.16
C THR A 98 -7.55 -18.75 15.92
N LEU A 99 -7.61 -18.76 17.25
CA LEU A 99 -7.02 -19.83 18.07
C LEU A 99 -7.73 -21.19 17.88
N LYS A 100 -8.98 -21.21 17.43
CA LYS A 100 -9.71 -22.43 17.03
C LYS A 100 -9.33 -22.90 15.62
N ARG A 101 -9.10 -21.98 14.68
CA ARG A 101 -8.67 -22.28 13.30
C ARG A 101 -7.21 -22.74 13.24
N PHE A 102 -6.36 -22.09 14.04
CA PHE A 102 -4.92 -22.32 14.16
C PHE A 102 -4.55 -22.63 15.62
N PRO A 103 -4.89 -23.83 16.13
CA PRO A 103 -4.53 -24.22 17.49
C PRO A 103 -3.01 -24.33 17.61
N PRO A 104 -2.35 -23.54 18.49
CA PRO A 104 -0.91 -23.64 18.66
C PRO A 104 -0.57 -24.94 19.40
N ASP A 105 0.29 -25.76 18.80
CA ASP A 105 0.93 -26.84 19.54
C ASP A 105 2.01 -26.22 20.44
N LYS A 106 2.01 -26.63 21.72
CA LYS A 106 2.98 -26.19 22.73
C LYS A 106 4.32 -26.93 22.63
N SER A 107 4.40 -27.90 21.72
CA SER A 107 5.60 -28.65 21.37
C SER A 107 6.03 -28.37 19.92
N GLY A 108 7.31 -28.59 19.63
CA GLY A 108 7.85 -28.45 18.27
C GLY A 108 7.97 -27.02 17.73
N ASP A 109 8.28 -26.94 16.45
CA ASP A 109 8.54 -25.69 15.72
C ASP A 109 7.28 -25.14 15.05
N GLN A 110 6.77 -24.02 15.58
CA GLN A 110 5.54 -23.39 15.10
C GLN A 110 5.77 -22.41 13.92
N ARG A 111 6.99 -22.30 13.37
CA ARG A 111 7.29 -21.35 12.28
C ARG A 111 6.45 -21.60 11.02
N SER A 112 6.13 -22.85 10.68
CA SER A 112 5.26 -23.15 9.53
C SER A 112 3.82 -22.66 9.77
N LEU A 113 3.26 -22.90 10.96
CA LEU A 113 1.93 -22.40 11.35
C LEU A 113 1.88 -20.87 11.32
N LEU A 114 2.89 -20.22 11.89
CA LEU A 114 3.02 -18.76 11.87
C LEU A 114 3.19 -18.22 10.44
N SER A 115 3.89 -18.95 9.57
CA SER A 115 4.06 -18.58 8.16
C SER A 115 2.75 -18.64 7.38
N SER A 116 1.89 -19.63 7.63
CA SER A 116 0.54 -19.69 7.03
C SER A 116 -0.31 -18.51 7.48
N ILE A 117 -0.41 -18.29 8.80
CA ILE A 117 -1.16 -17.17 9.38
C ILE A 117 -0.66 -15.82 8.83
N ALA A 118 0.66 -15.64 8.70
CA ALA A 118 1.24 -14.43 8.13
C ALA A 118 0.93 -14.28 6.63
N THR A 119 1.04 -15.36 5.85
CA THR A 119 0.70 -15.38 4.41
C THR A 119 -0.74 -14.95 4.20
N GLU A 120 -1.68 -15.51 4.95
CA GLU A 120 -3.09 -15.20 4.84
C GLU A 120 -3.41 -13.78 5.36
N TRP A 121 -3.11 -13.48 6.62
CA TRP A 121 -3.53 -12.24 7.29
C TRP A 121 -2.76 -10.99 6.82
N VAL A 122 -1.43 -11.08 6.71
CA VAL A 122 -0.59 -9.92 6.41
C VAL A 122 -0.57 -9.62 4.92
N PHE A 123 -0.55 -10.66 4.06
CA PHE A 123 -0.34 -10.50 2.62
C PHE A 123 -1.59 -10.76 1.77
N VAL A 124 -2.10 -11.99 1.71
CA VAL A 124 -3.07 -12.39 0.68
C VAL A 124 -4.45 -11.80 0.93
N CYS A 125 -5.00 -11.97 2.12
CA CYS A 125 -6.39 -11.64 2.41
C CYS A 125 -6.57 -10.13 2.66
N SER A 126 -5.57 -9.46 3.26
CA SER A 126 -5.49 -8.00 3.32
C SER A 126 -5.46 -7.38 1.91
N THR A 127 -4.61 -7.90 1.00
CA THR A 127 -4.53 -7.45 -0.40
C THR A 127 -5.85 -7.66 -1.13
N ARG A 128 -6.56 -8.77 -0.86
CA ARG A 128 -7.90 -9.03 -1.43
C ARG A 128 -8.91 -7.94 -1.03
N VAL A 129 -8.90 -7.49 0.22
CA VAL A 129 -9.78 -6.40 0.69
C VAL A 129 -9.48 -5.08 -0.03
N PHE A 130 -8.20 -4.74 -0.25
CA PHE A 130 -7.84 -3.55 -1.03
C PHE A 130 -8.21 -3.69 -2.52
N ALA A 131 -7.97 -4.86 -3.13
CA ALA A 131 -8.28 -5.13 -4.53
C ALA A 131 -9.78 -5.02 -4.84
N ARG A 132 -10.65 -5.29 -3.86
CA ARG A 132 -12.11 -5.11 -3.95
C ARG A 132 -12.59 -3.64 -3.83
N LYS A 133 -11.75 -2.71 -3.37
CA LYS A 133 -12.12 -1.29 -3.18
C LYS A 133 -11.86 -0.39 -4.41
N THR A 134 -11.12 -0.85 -5.40
CA THR A 134 -10.68 -0.03 -6.55
C THR A 134 -10.48 -0.89 -7.81
N PRO A 135 -10.63 -0.36 -9.05
CA PRO A 135 -10.31 -1.11 -10.27
C PRO A 135 -8.88 -1.64 -10.24
N SER A 136 -8.74 -2.96 -10.16
CA SER A 136 -7.46 -3.63 -9.90
C SER A 136 -7.23 -4.83 -10.81
N TYR A 137 -5.99 -5.31 -10.82
CA TYR A 137 -5.56 -6.55 -11.45
C TYR A 137 -4.79 -7.33 -10.39
N SER A 138 -5.12 -8.61 -10.17
CA SER A 138 -4.51 -9.42 -9.12
C SER A 138 -3.64 -10.53 -9.69
N TYR A 139 -2.52 -10.83 -9.03
CA TYR A 139 -1.60 -11.91 -9.41
C TYR A 139 -1.21 -12.79 -8.22
N VAL A 140 -0.69 -13.97 -8.54
CA VAL A 140 0.01 -14.88 -7.61
C VAL A 140 1.37 -15.18 -8.24
N PHE A 141 2.46 -14.98 -7.49
CA PHE A 141 3.79 -15.41 -7.94
C PHE A 141 4.08 -16.81 -7.40
N ARG A 142 4.36 -17.77 -8.30
CA ARG A 142 4.51 -19.19 -7.95
C ARG A 142 5.71 -19.84 -8.67
N TYR A 143 6.67 -19.04 -9.09
CA TYR A 143 7.96 -19.52 -9.60
C TYR A 143 8.99 -19.46 -8.45
N PRO A 144 9.67 -20.57 -8.10
CA PRO A 144 10.75 -20.52 -7.11
C PRO A 144 12.00 -19.85 -7.71
N LEU A 145 12.98 -19.47 -6.88
CA LEU A 145 14.31 -19.18 -7.40
C LEU A 145 14.87 -20.44 -8.05
N ASP A 146 15.28 -20.32 -9.31
CA ASP A 146 15.94 -21.37 -10.10
C ASP A 146 17.48 -21.28 -10.04
N PHE A 147 18.00 -20.45 -9.14
CA PHE A 147 19.41 -20.27 -8.83
C PHE A 147 19.64 -20.23 -7.31
N ASN A 148 20.86 -20.56 -6.88
CA ASN A 148 21.19 -20.60 -5.45
C ASN A 148 21.40 -19.19 -4.88
N ALA A 149 20.42 -18.68 -4.14
CA ALA A 149 20.52 -17.43 -3.39
C ALA A 149 19.90 -17.50 -1.97
N TRP A 150 19.47 -18.68 -1.53
CA TRP A 150 18.82 -18.85 -0.21
C TRP A 150 19.80 -19.09 0.95
N GLU A 151 21.09 -19.32 0.66
CA GLU A 151 22.12 -19.66 1.65
C GLU A 151 21.66 -20.76 2.63
N ASN A 152 21.37 -20.39 3.89
CA ASN A 152 20.94 -21.30 4.95
C ASN A 152 19.40 -21.49 5.03
N MET A 153 18.61 -20.78 4.21
CA MET A 153 17.15 -20.84 4.20
C MET A 153 16.61 -21.96 3.29
N SER A 154 17.03 -23.20 3.56
CA SER A 154 16.70 -24.37 2.73
C SER A 154 15.20 -24.66 2.57
N TYR A 155 14.35 -24.15 3.46
CA TYR A 155 12.88 -24.18 3.32
C TYR A 155 12.41 -23.49 2.03
N CYS A 156 13.06 -22.41 1.61
CA CYS A 156 12.67 -21.66 0.41
C CYS A 156 13.12 -22.32 -0.90
N ASN A 157 13.90 -23.41 -0.84
CA ASN A 157 14.21 -24.20 -2.04
C ASN A 157 12.91 -24.76 -2.62
N ASN A 158 12.70 -24.56 -3.93
CA ASN A 158 11.47 -24.94 -4.65
C ASN A 158 10.17 -24.26 -4.15
N HIS A 159 10.26 -23.21 -3.34
CA HIS A 159 9.11 -22.43 -2.87
C HIS A 159 9.19 -20.97 -3.34
N ALA A 160 8.02 -20.34 -3.51
CA ALA A 160 7.91 -18.90 -3.74
C ALA A 160 7.82 -18.18 -2.38
N CYS A 161 8.96 -18.00 -1.71
CA CYS A 161 9.06 -17.23 -0.46
C CYS A 161 8.84 -15.72 -0.69
N HIS A 162 8.66 -14.94 0.38
CA HIS A 162 8.46 -13.48 0.25
C HIS A 162 9.65 -12.79 -0.47
N ALA A 163 9.35 -11.78 -1.31
CA ALA A 163 10.28 -11.01 -2.14
C ALA A 163 11.02 -11.80 -3.25
N VAL A 164 10.65 -13.06 -3.49
CA VAL A 164 11.23 -13.93 -4.52
C VAL A 164 10.97 -13.46 -5.96
N GLU A 165 9.94 -12.63 -6.17
CA GLU A 165 9.55 -12.10 -7.47
C GLU A 165 10.46 -10.95 -7.93
N LEU A 166 11.13 -10.26 -7.00
CA LEU A 166 11.89 -9.05 -7.29
C LEU A 166 13.06 -9.27 -8.28
N PRO A 167 13.87 -10.34 -8.19
CA PRO A 167 14.94 -10.61 -9.16
C PRO A 167 14.43 -10.84 -10.59
N PHE A 168 13.18 -11.32 -10.74
CA PHE A 168 12.55 -11.50 -12.04
C PHE A 168 11.91 -10.20 -12.54
N LEU A 169 11.24 -9.44 -11.67
CA LEU A 169 10.61 -8.16 -12.03
C LEU A 169 11.63 -7.08 -12.43
N PHE A 170 12.80 -7.04 -11.78
CA PHE A 170 13.86 -6.07 -12.06
C PHE A 170 14.97 -6.61 -13.00
N GLU A 171 14.77 -7.77 -13.61
CA GLU A 171 15.73 -8.51 -14.46
C GLU A 171 17.11 -8.81 -13.81
N THR A 172 17.28 -8.61 -12.49
CA THR A 172 18.56 -8.80 -11.78
C THR A 172 18.92 -10.27 -11.52
N ALA A 173 18.02 -11.21 -11.82
CA ALA A 173 18.31 -12.65 -11.81
C ALA A 173 19.27 -13.10 -12.93
N TRP A 174 19.47 -12.29 -13.97
CA TRP A 174 20.40 -12.59 -15.07
C TRP A 174 21.86 -12.31 -14.66
N PRO A 175 22.84 -13.18 -14.97
CA PRO A 175 22.77 -14.37 -15.84
C PRO A 175 22.55 -15.70 -15.10
N ASN A 176 22.15 -15.68 -13.83
CA ASN A 176 22.10 -16.87 -12.98
C ASN A 176 20.83 -17.72 -13.15
N THR A 177 19.73 -17.12 -13.62
CA THR A 177 18.44 -17.78 -13.87
C THR A 177 18.41 -18.58 -15.19
N THR A 178 17.51 -19.56 -15.29
CA THR A 178 17.31 -20.37 -16.50
C THR A 178 16.62 -19.57 -17.62
N ASP A 179 16.60 -20.12 -18.84
CA ASP A 179 15.81 -19.54 -19.93
C ASP A 179 14.31 -19.42 -19.59
N THR A 180 13.79 -20.30 -18.72
CA THR A 180 12.41 -20.21 -18.24
C THR A 180 12.23 -19.00 -17.32
N GLY A 181 13.10 -18.82 -16.33
CA GLY A 181 13.06 -17.68 -15.42
C GLY A 181 13.29 -16.36 -16.14
N ARG A 182 14.21 -16.33 -17.12
CA ARG A 182 14.42 -15.19 -18.04
C ARG A 182 13.19 -14.89 -18.90
N TRP A 183 12.49 -15.90 -19.40
CA TRP A 183 11.23 -15.71 -20.14
C TRP A 183 10.12 -15.17 -19.25
N LEU A 184 10.00 -15.66 -18.01
CA LEU A 184 9.01 -15.19 -17.03
C LEU A 184 9.30 -13.73 -16.64
N SER A 185 10.56 -13.42 -16.34
CA SER A 185 11.08 -12.07 -16.06
C SER A 185 10.68 -11.07 -17.14
N LYS A 186 10.98 -11.37 -18.41
CA LYS A 186 10.56 -10.54 -19.55
C LYS A 186 9.04 -10.40 -19.66
N SER A 187 8.31 -11.50 -19.43
CA SER A 187 6.85 -11.48 -19.48
C SER A 187 6.26 -10.56 -18.41
N MET A 188 6.79 -10.58 -17.18
CA MET A 188 6.43 -9.64 -16.12
C MET A 188 6.76 -8.20 -16.52
N ALA A 189 7.97 -7.94 -17.01
CA ALA A 189 8.35 -6.60 -17.48
C ALA A 189 7.37 -6.07 -18.55
N THR A 190 6.87 -6.92 -19.46
CA THR A 190 5.80 -6.55 -20.41
C THR A 190 4.51 -6.15 -19.70
N TYR A 191 3.94 -6.96 -18.81
CA TYR A 191 2.69 -6.61 -18.12
C TYR A 191 2.82 -5.34 -17.26
N TRP A 192 3.92 -5.18 -16.52
CA TRP A 192 4.15 -4.01 -15.66
C TRP A 192 4.33 -2.73 -16.49
N THR A 193 5.10 -2.78 -17.59
CA THR A 193 5.29 -1.59 -18.44
C THR A 193 4.04 -1.25 -19.26
N ASN A 194 3.26 -2.24 -19.69
CA ASN A 194 1.92 -2.04 -20.26
C ASN A 194 1.02 -1.30 -19.27
N PHE A 195 0.84 -1.86 -18.06
CA PHE A 195 -0.01 -1.25 -17.03
C PHE A 195 0.45 0.17 -16.66
N ALA A 196 1.76 0.40 -16.52
CA ALA A 196 2.26 1.72 -16.18
C ALA A 196 2.09 2.75 -17.30
N LYS A 197 2.03 2.33 -18.58
CA LYS A 197 1.74 3.20 -19.73
C LYS A 197 0.24 3.50 -19.86
N THR A 198 -0.63 2.49 -19.74
CA THR A 198 -2.03 2.55 -20.21
C THR A 198 -3.09 2.26 -19.14
N GLN A 199 -2.69 1.83 -17.94
CA GLN A 199 -3.55 1.23 -16.91
C GLN A 199 -4.25 -0.08 -17.32
N ASP A 200 -3.82 -0.69 -18.43
CA ASP A 200 -4.21 -2.03 -18.90
C ASP A 200 -2.93 -2.89 -19.07
N PRO A 201 -2.70 -3.94 -18.26
CA PRO A 201 -1.50 -4.76 -18.36
C PRO A 201 -1.40 -5.52 -19.69
N ASN A 202 -2.48 -5.55 -20.48
CA ASN A 202 -2.55 -6.26 -21.75
C ASN A 202 -2.14 -5.38 -22.96
N LYS A 203 -1.85 -4.08 -22.76
CA LYS A 203 -1.62 -3.12 -23.86
C LYS A 203 -0.57 -2.04 -23.52
N PRO A 204 0.22 -1.56 -24.49
CA PRO A 204 0.12 -1.82 -25.93
C PRO A 204 0.84 -3.08 -26.42
N GLU A 205 1.82 -3.60 -25.68
CA GLU A 205 2.63 -4.74 -26.11
C GLU A 205 1.85 -6.05 -25.98
N ILE A 206 2.00 -6.95 -26.97
CA ILE A 206 1.26 -8.22 -27.02
C ILE A 206 1.66 -9.13 -25.86
N VAL A 207 0.66 -9.55 -25.09
CA VAL A 207 0.78 -10.53 -24.01
C VAL A 207 0.28 -11.90 -24.45
N ARG A 208 0.82 -12.99 -23.87
CA ARG A 208 0.43 -14.38 -24.21
C ARG A 208 -0.84 -14.86 -23.54
N VAL A 209 -1.16 -14.29 -22.38
CA VAL A 209 -2.33 -14.62 -21.57
C VAL A 209 -2.94 -13.29 -21.16
N GLU A 210 -4.22 -13.07 -21.45
CA GLU A 210 -4.88 -11.85 -20.99
C GLU A 210 -5.00 -11.89 -19.47
N TRP A 211 -4.45 -10.88 -18.80
CA TRP A 211 -4.59 -10.66 -17.37
C TRP A 211 -5.98 -10.03 -17.13
N PRO A 212 -6.95 -10.77 -16.54
CA PRO A 212 -8.28 -10.26 -16.30
C PRO A 212 -8.26 -9.17 -15.23
N ARG A 213 -9.09 -8.14 -15.41
CA ARG A 213 -9.42 -7.19 -14.35
C ARG A 213 -10.17 -7.93 -13.22
N THR A 214 -9.88 -7.57 -11.98
CA THR A 214 -10.52 -8.14 -10.80
C THR A 214 -12.03 -7.82 -10.79
N ILE A 215 -12.85 -8.85 -10.66
CA ILE A 215 -14.32 -8.76 -10.52
C ILE A 215 -14.68 -9.30 -9.13
N ILE A 216 -15.39 -8.51 -8.33
CA ILE A 216 -15.77 -8.88 -6.96
C ILE A 216 -16.69 -10.11 -7.00
N GLY A 217 -16.36 -11.15 -6.24
CA GLY A 217 -17.07 -12.43 -6.22
C GLY A 217 -16.76 -13.37 -7.40
N ASN A 218 -15.88 -12.97 -8.31
CA ASN A 218 -15.33 -13.80 -9.39
C ASN A 218 -13.86 -13.41 -9.63
N GLU A 219 -13.10 -13.31 -8.53
CA GLU A 219 -11.71 -12.87 -8.56
C GLU A 219 -10.84 -13.91 -9.27
N LYS A 220 -10.28 -13.49 -10.40
CA LYS A 220 -9.29 -14.24 -11.18
C LYS A 220 -7.92 -13.60 -10.99
N TYR A 221 -6.90 -14.46 -10.97
CA TYR A 221 -5.52 -14.08 -10.74
C TYR A 221 -4.68 -14.59 -11.90
N ILE A 222 -3.73 -13.78 -12.38
CA ILE A 222 -2.65 -14.30 -13.22
C ILE A 222 -1.61 -14.99 -12.34
N TYR A 223 -1.19 -16.19 -12.71
CA TYR A 223 -0.17 -16.95 -11.99
C TYR A 223 1.14 -16.83 -12.75
N PHE A 224 2.09 -16.11 -12.16
CA PHE A 224 3.45 -16.02 -12.64
C PHE A 224 4.20 -17.30 -12.25
N GLN A 225 4.08 -18.28 -13.12
CA GLN A 225 4.67 -19.63 -13.06
C GLN A 225 4.99 -20.09 -14.49
N ASN A 226 5.48 -21.32 -14.64
CA ASN A 226 5.70 -21.92 -15.96
C ASN A 226 4.74 -23.11 -16.22
N PRO A 227 3.84 -23.03 -17.21
CA PRO A 227 3.47 -21.85 -17.99
C PRO A 227 2.63 -20.85 -17.16
N ILE A 228 2.57 -19.59 -17.60
CA ILE A 228 1.64 -18.60 -17.03
C ILE A 228 0.19 -19.07 -17.24
N GLN A 229 -0.64 -18.96 -16.21
CA GLN A 229 -2.03 -19.42 -16.20
C GLN A 229 -2.95 -18.40 -15.53
N ILE A 230 -4.26 -18.53 -15.77
CA ILE A 230 -5.30 -17.84 -14.99
C ILE A 230 -6.01 -18.86 -14.12
N GLU A 231 -6.03 -18.65 -12.81
CA GLU A 231 -6.88 -19.41 -11.88
C GLU A 231 -7.83 -18.45 -11.13
N ALA A 232 -8.81 -19.01 -10.43
CA ALA A 232 -9.76 -18.28 -9.59
C ALA A 232 -9.73 -18.84 -8.16
N ASN A 233 -10.33 -18.12 -7.21
CA ASN A 233 -10.51 -18.58 -5.83
C ASN A 233 -9.21 -18.82 -5.02
N TYR A 234 -8.12 -18.12 -5.35
CA TYR A 234 -6.86 -18.23 -4.60
C TYR A 234 -7.08 -17.90 -3.10
N MET A 235 -6.80 -18.87 -2.22
CA MET A 235 -7.03 -18.82 -0.77
C MET A 235 -8.45 -18.33 -0.37
N LYS A 236 -9.46 -18.60 -1.21
CA LYS A 236 -10.81 -18.00 -1.03
C LYS A 236 -11.38 -18.25 0.36
N ASP A 237 -11.42 -19.50 0.80
CA ASP A 237 -12.12 -19.87 2.04
C ASP A 237 -11.37 -19.40 3.30
N ASP A 238 -10.03 -19.39 3.26
CA ASP A 238 -9.19 -18.83 4.32
C ASP A 238 -9.39 -17.31 4.44
N CYS A 239 -9.40 -16.60 3.31
CA CYS A 239 -9.67 -15.17 3.31
C CYS A 239 -11.14 -14.84 3.64
N ASP A 240 -12.10 -15.70 3.30
CA ASP A 240 -13.49 -15.53 3.72
C ASP A 240 -13.63 -15.69 5.25
N PHE A 241 -12.82 -16.54 5.88
CA PHE A 241 -12.68 -16.58 7.34
C PHE A 241 -12.10 -15.27 7.90
N TRP A 242 -11.00 -14.75 7.34
CA TRP A 242 -10.40 -13.50 7.82
C TRP A 242 -11.28 -12.26 7.60
N ASP A 243 -12.09 -12.22 6.54
CA ASP A 243 -13.08 -11.17 6.31
C ASP A 243 -14.14 -11.13 7.45
N THR A 244 -14.40 -12.25 8.16
CA THR A 244 -15.30 -12.25 9.34
C THR A 244 -14.68 -11.59 10.58
N ILE A 245 -13.36 -11.50 10.65
CA ILE A 245 -12.62 -10.80 11.71
C ILE A 245 -12.49 -9.31 11.35
N GLY A 246 -12.28 -9.03 10.07
CA GLY A 246 -12.23 -7.68 9.51
C GLY A 246 -10.89 -6.98 9.70
N TYR A 247 -10.59 -6.07 8.77
CA TYR A 247 -9.34 -5.32 8.74
C TYR A 247 -9.59 -3.87 9.15
N LYS A 248 -8.73 -3.32 10.02
CA LYS A 248 -8.69 -1.88 10.28
C LYS A 248 -8.04 -1.15 9.11
N VAL A 249 -8.80 -0.99 8.03
CA VAL A 249 -8.45 -0.07 6.95
C VAL A 249 -8.87 1.31 7.42
N HIS A 250 -7.91 2.20 7.66
CA HIS A 250 -8.20 3.62 7.85
C HIS A 250 -8.72 4.17 6.53
N ASP A 251 -9.83 4.90 6.57
CA ASP A 251 -10.28 5.70 5.43
C ASP A 251 -9.35 6.92 5.28
N PHE A 252 -9.05 7.29 4.03
CA PHE A 252 -8.11 8.35 3.65
C PHE A 252 -8.86 9.59 3.16
#